data_AF-A0A9D7V8G4-F1
#
_entry.id   AF-A0A9D7V8G4-F1
#
_cell.length_a   1.000
_cell.length_b   1.000
_cell.length_c   1.000
_cell.angle_alpha   90.00
_cell.angle_beta   90.00
_cell.angle_gamma   90.00
#
_symmetry.space_group_name_H-M   'P 1'
#
loop_
_entity.id
_entity.type
_entity.pdbx_description
1 polymer ?
#
loop_
_entity_poly.entity_id
_entity_poly.type
_entity_poly.pdbx_seq_one_letter_code
_entity_poly.pdbx_strand_id
1 'polypeptide(L)'
;MNWRLLILGVGFSCMLLMRLIETPNFLVLAQTIFQLSLTQKSSIPLSESNLCKLAKINTVRILDGEFWGSGILIQNRGTVYYILTNRHVLKGNKKSYPIQVFDGNNYQTYEANVSKIFSKNSSAENDLDLAILQFNSPLISYQTAEIEQWRQGQKVLAAGFPMTPNPPHKRGNIFCTSLADVSLQLKAPMKQGYQLGYYLEVQNGMSGGPLFNEQGKVVGINGKGRPAIFVNRNLYLYRDGTQVPEPLEVLKSSSWAIPIQTIVNHRDLQFLSLKRDGNNVTSIPLPTTIKTPVVLGSQASNENIQKLAAQITVKIIRPSLSDSIKFSGTGVIIAKKHGGIYYVLTNSNVVFTQDYYEVGTYNQLDTKQYPAKIISNRPDLKLALLQFSSSINYKVPFIRYSYNLNTLTQESSIYIIGATILGKTIQLNITPSKLTKVVNSQNEAKLMYNNSINLSSGIILDESGNLIGIHSSTGDVIPLNDFLKMVPPEVLMSN
;
A
#
# COMPACT_ATOMS: atom_id res chain seq x y z
N MET A 1 -17.33 -4.35 -78.72
CA MET A 1 -17.04 -4.71 -77.31
C MET A 1 -18.34 -4.61 -76.53
N ASN A 2 -18.88 -5.73 -76.03
CA ASN A 2 -20.28 -5.85 -75.64
C ASN A 2 -20.53 -5.24 -74.25
N TRP A 3 -21.01 -3.99 -74.17
CA TRP A 3 -21.17 -3.24 -72.92
C TRP A 3 -22.14 -3.88 -71.91
N ARG A 4 -23.03 -4.77 -72.38
CA ARG A 4 -23.92 -5.57 -71.53
C ARG A 4 -23.19 -6.58 -70.62
N LEU A 5 -22.04 -7.12 -71.06
CA LEU A 5 -21.21 -8.02 -70.24
C LEU A 5 -20.39 -7.24 -69.19
N LEU A 6 -20.06 -5.98 -69.47
CA LEU A 6 -19.28 -5.12 -68.57
C LEU A 6 -20.13 -4.61 -67.38
N ILE A 7 -21.41 -4.32 -67.60
CA ILE A 7 -22.34 -3.91 -66.54
C ILE A 7 -22.66 -5.08 -65.60
N LEU A 8 -22.77 -6.31 -66.12
CA LEU A 8 -22.95 -7.52 -65.29
C LEU A 8 -21.70 -7.85 -64.44
N GLY A 9 -20.49 -7.64 -64.98
CA GLY A 9 -19.23 -7.86 -64.27
C GLY A 9 -18.98 -6.88 -63.12
N VAL A 10 -19.32 -5.61 -63.29
CA VAL A 10 -19.18 -4.58 -62.23
C VAL A 10 -20.24 -4.75 -61.14
N GLY A 11 -21.46 -5.15 -61.51
CA GLY A 11 -22.52 -5.46 -60.54
C GLY A 11 -22.19 -6.67 -59.65
N PHE A 12 -21.62 -7.73 -60.22
CA PHE A 12 -21.20 -8.92 -59.45
C PHE A 12 -20.01 -8.63 -58.53
N SER A 13 -19.07 -7.78 -58.96
CA SER A 13 -17.93 -7.35 -58.14
C SER A 13 -18.37 -6.52 -56.92
N CYS A 14 -19.29 -5.57 -57.10
CA CYS A 14 -19.87 -4.80 -55.98
C CYS A 14 -20.73 -5.67 -55.04
N MET A 15 -21.46 -6.66 -55.55
CA MET A 15 -22.23 -7.58 -54.69
C MET A 15 -21.36 -8.58 -53.92
N LEU A 16 -20.22 -9.01 -54.48
CA LEU A 16 -19.23 -9.82 -53.75
C LEU A 16 -18.49 -9.00 -52.68
N LEU A 17 -18.20 -7.72 -52.95
CA LEU A 17 -17.63 -6.80 -51.97
C LEU A 17 -18.63 -6.46 -50.85
N MET A 18 -19.92 -6.34 -51.13
CA MET A 18 -20.94 -6.16 -50.09
C MET A 18 -21.22 -7.44 -49.28
N ARG A 19 -21.11 -8.65 -49.87
CA ARG A 19 -21.24 -9.91 -49.12
C ARG A 19 -20.07 -10.23 -48.19
N LEU A 20 -18.87 -9.70 -48.44
CA LEU A 20 -17.72 -9.86 -47.54
C LEU A 20 -17.88 -9.07 -46.23
N ILE A 21 -18.65 -7.97 -46.26
CA ILE A 21 -18.92 -7.10 -45.11
C ILE A 21 -20.06 -7.66 -44.23
N GLU A 22 -20.91 -8.54 -44.77
CA GLU A 22 -22.06 -9.14 -44.05
C GLU A 22 -21.78 -10.53 -43.45
N THR A 23 -20.57 -11.07 -43.58
CA THR A 23 -20.26 -12.31 -42.85
C THR A 23 -20.09 -12.01 -41.36
N PRO A 24 -20.73 -12.75 -40.44
CA PRO A 24 -20.60 -12.53 -39.00
C PRO A 24 -19.13 -12.61 -38.54
N ASN A 25 -18.26 -13.26 -39.31
CA ASN A 25 -16.84 -13.37 -39.02
C ASN A 25 -16.06 -12.06 -39.21
N PHE A 26 -16.42 -11.16 -40.13
CA PHE A 26 -15.67 -9.93 -40.37
C PHE A 26 -15.96 -8.86 -39.30
N LEU A 27 -17.23 -8.74 -38.90
CA LEU A 27 -17.65 -7.90 -37.76
C LEU A 27 -17.07 -8.41 -36.44
N VAL A 28 -17.02 -9.74 -36.23
CA VAL A 28 -16.36 -10.34 -35.07
C VAL A 28 -14.85 -10.09 -35.11
N LEU A 29 -14.17 -10.28 -36.25
CA LEU A 29 -12.74 -9.99 -36.39
C LEU A 29 -12.42 -8.50 -36.14
N ALA A 30 -13.20 -7.59 -36.72
CA ALA A 30 -13.05 -6.15 -36.52
C ALA A 30 -13.34 -5.75 -35.06
N GLN A 31 -14.38 -6.31 -34.42
CA GLN A 31 -14.64 -6.12 -32.99
C GLN A 31 -13.54 -6.70 -32.11
N THR A 32 -12.94 -7.84 -32.48
CA THR A 32 -11.85 -8.46 -31.74
C THR A 32 -10.57 -7.62 -31.85
N ILE A 33 -10.25 -7.11 -33.05
CA ILE A 33 -9.11 -6.19 -33.28
C ILE A 33 -9.34 -4.87 -32.56
N PHE A 34 -10.57 -4.33 -32.56
CA PHE A 34 -10.91 -3.09 -31.85
C PHE A 34 -10.90 -3.28 -30.32
N GLN A 35 -11.33 -4.44 -29.80
CA GLN A 35 -11.21 -4.82 -28.39
C GLN A 35 -9.74 -5.06 -27.96
N LEU A 36 -8.91 -5.62 -28.83
CA LEU A 36 -7.46 -5.77 -28.63
C LEU A 36 -6.75 -4.40 -28.62
N SER A 37 -7.17 -3.44 -29.44
CA SER A 37 -6.63 -2.07 -29.40
C SER A 37 -7.11 -1.26 -28.19
N LEU A 38 -8.31 -1.54 -27.65
CA LEU A 38 -8.86 -0.84 -26.48
C LEU A 38 -8.35 -1.36 -25.13
N THR A 39 -7.67 -2.52 -25.10
CA THR A 39 -7.11 -3.12 -23.87
C THR A 39 -5.65 -2.78 -23.62
N GLN A 40 -4.93 -2.23 -24.60
CA GLN A 40 -3.58 -1.72 -24.38
C GLN A 40 -3.66 -0.30 -23.81
N LYS A 41 -4.12 -0.19 -22.56
CA LYS A 41 -3.99 1.03 -21.77
C LYS A 41 -2.50 1.28 -21.57
N SER A 42 -1.90 2.07 -22.46
CA SER A 42 -0.51 2.50 -22.34
C SER A 42 -0.40 3.35 -21.08
N SER A 43 -0.07 2.71 -19.95
CA SER A 43 0.25 3.39 -18.71
C SER A 43 1.58 4.10 -18.92
N ILE A 44 1.56 5.42 -18.76
CA ILE A 44 2.75 6.28 -18.92
C ILE A 44 3.88 5.73 -18.03
N PRO A 45 5.08 5.48 -18.58
CA PRO A 45 6.27 5.12 -17.81
C PRO A 45 6.53 6.09 -16.65
N LEU A 46 6.86 5.57 -15.48
CA LEU A 46 7.29 6.35 -14.32
C LEU A 46 8.76 6.76 -14.48
N SER A 47 9.08 7.97 -14.03
CA SER A 47 10.47 8.40 -13.91
C SER A 47 11.22 7.59 -12.86
N GLU A 48 12.55 7.47 -13.00
CA GLU A 48 13.42 6.78 -12.03
C GLU A 48 13.23 7.30 -10.60
N SER A 49 13.05 8.62 -10.43
CA SER A 49 12.76 9.22 -9.13
C SER A 49 11.46 8.71 -8.52
N ASN A 50 10.40 8.59 -9.33
CA ASN A 50 9.12 8.07 -8.86
C ASN A 50 9.17 6.56 -8.59
N LEU A 51 9.90 5.80 -9.40
CA LEU A 51 10.20 4.39 -9.13
C LEU A 51 10.96 4.22 -7.81
N CYS A 52 11.94 5.09 -7.54
CA CYS A 52 12.70 5.02 -6.30
C CYS A 52 11.89 5.43 -5.07
N LYS A 53 10.96 6.39 -5.21
CA LYS A 53 9.98 6.70 -4.14
C LYS A 53 9.08 5.50 -3.86
N LEU A 54 8.59 4.82 -4.90
CA LEU A 54 7.80 3.60 -4.75
C LEU A 54 8.61 2.48 -4.08
N ALA A 55 9.88 2.34 -4.47
CA ALA A 55 10.80 1.39 -3.85
C ALA A 55 10.94 1.66 -2.35
N LYS A 56 11.06 2.92 -1.92
CA LYS A 56 11.16 3.30 -0.51
C LYS A 56 9.96 2.83 0.30
N ILE A 57 8.76 2.89 -0.28
CA ILE A 57 7.51 2.51 0.37
C ILE A 57 7.36 0.98 0.46
N ASN A 58 7.71 0.27 -0.61
CA ASN A 58 7.38 -1.15 -0.73
C ASN A 58 8.53 -2.09 -0.33
N THR A 59 9.73 -1.55 -0.07
CA THR A 59 10.91 -2.34 0.30
C THR A 59 11.14 -2.32 1.81
N VAL A 60 11.35 -3.50 2.37
CA VAL A 60 11.62 -3.75 3.79
C VAL A 60 13.10 -4.04 3.98
N ARG A 61 13.70 -3.53 5.06
CA ARG A 61 15.03 -3.97 5.49
C ARG A 61 14.88 -5.13 6.46
N ILE A 62 15.55 -6.24 6.22
CA ILE A 62 15.54 -7.42 7.09
C ILE A 62 16.86 -7.47 7.83
N LEU A 63 16.83 -7.39 9.16
CA LEU A 63 18.01 -7.29 10.01
C LEU A 63 18.46 -8.66 10.52
N ASP A 64 19.77 -8.85 10.59
CA ASP A 64 20.41 -10.02 11.19
C ASP A 64 21.71 -9.59 11.90
N GLY A 65 21.56 -9.08 13.13
CA GLY A 65 22.65 -8.44 13.87
C GLY A 65 23.13 -7.18 13.16
N GLU A 66 24.43 -7.11 12.88
CA GLU A 66 25.08 -6.01 12.15
C GLU A 66 24.93 -6.12 10.63
N PHE A 67 24.32 -7.20 10.14
CA PHE A 67 24.06 -7.44 8.73
C PHE A 67 22.58 -7.21 8.40
N TRP A 68 22.29 -6.98 7.13
CA TRP A 68 20.92 -6.91 6.65
C TRP A 68 20.79 -7.33 5.20
N GLY A 69 19.56 -7.63 4.81
CA GLY A 69 19.12 -7.72 3.43
C GLY A 69 17.87 -6.88 3.20
N SER A 70 17.26 -7.07 2.04
CA SER A 70 16.04 -6.40 1.62
C SER A 70 14.89 -7.41 1.47
N GLY A 71 13.66 -6.91 1.46
CA GLY A 71 12.45 -7.66 1.18
C GLY A 71 11.41 -6.77 0.53
N ILE A 72 10.34 -7.37 0.01
CA ILE A 72 9.28 -6.68 -0.73
C ILE A 72 7.96 -6.95 -0.01
N LEU A 73 7.23 -5.90 0.36
CA LEU A 73 5.83 -6.03 0.79
C LEU A 73 4.99 -6.43 -0.41
N ILE A 74 4.46 -7.65 -0.44
CA ILE A 74 3.78 -8.20 -1.63
C ILE A 74 2.28 -8.35 -1.47
N GLN A 75 1.79 -8.47 -0.24
CA GLN A 75 0.37 -8.69 0.06
C GLN A 75 0.09 -8.37 1.53
N ASN A 76 -1.15 -8.06 1.87
CA ASN A 76 -1.64 -8.07 3.23
C ASN A 76 -3.00 -8.78 3.34
N ARG A 77 -3.32 -9.24 4.55
CA ARG A 77 -4.62 -9.80 4.92
C ARG A 77 -5.03 -9.21 6.26
N GLY A 78 -5.91 -8.20 6.22
CA GLY A 78 -6.18 -7.39 7.39
C GLY A 78 -4.91 -6.70 7.87
N THR A 79 -4.50 -7.00 9.10
CA THR A 79 -3.33 -6.41 9.76
C THR A 79 -2.04 -7.21 9.51
N VAL A 80 -2.11 -8.39 8.88
CA VAL A 80 -0.95 -9.24 8.61
C VAL A 80 -0.38 -8.93 7.22
N TYR A 81 0.90 -8.58 7.18
CA TYR A 81 1.64 -8.26 5.96
C TYR A 81 2.61 -9.37 5.60
N TYR A 82 2.76 -9.64 4.31
CA TYR A 82 3.66 -10.65 3.77
C TYR A 82 4.83 -10.01 3.04
N ILE A 83 6.03 -10.45 3.40
CA ILE A 83 7.29 -10.00 2.83
C ILE A 83 7.89 -11.13 2.02
N LEU A 84 8.23 -10.83 0.78
CA LEU A 84 9.03 -11.70 -0.06
C LEU A 84 10.50 -11.28 -0.01
N THR A 85 11.41 -12.22 0.15
CA THR A 85 12.85 -11.97 0.15
C THR A 85 13.60 -13.17 -0.41
N ASN A 86 14.93 -13.08 -0.53
CA ASN A 86 15.76 -14.25 -0.79
C ASN A 86 15.96 -15.07 0.48
N ARG A 87 16.07 -16.39 0.31
CA ARG A 87 16.34 -17.32 1.42
C ARG A 87 17.69 -17.03 2.07
N HIS A 88 18.73 -16.71 1.29
CA HIS A 88 20.06 -16.44 1.84
C HIS A 88 20.15 -15.17 2.71
N VAL A 89 19.15 -14.29 2.66
CA VAL A 89 19.05 -13.13 3.59
C VAL A 89 18.80 -13.63 5.02
N LEU A 90 18.14 -14.78 5.18
CA LEU A 90 17.77 -15.36 6.47
C LEU A 90 18.88 -16.31 6.97
N LYS A 91 19.92 -15.76 7.62
CA LYS A 91 21.00 -16.60 8.17
C LYS A 91 20.63 -17.15 9.55
N GLY A 92 21.24 -18.28 9.92
CA GLY A 92 21.11 -18.86 11.25
C GLY A 92 19.79 -19.59 11.53
N ASN A 93 18.95 -19.84 10.51
CA ASN A 93 17.69 -20.59 10.63
C ASN A 93 16.77 -20.10 11.77
N LYS A 94 16.69 -18.77 11.98
CA LYS A 94 15.87 -18.17 13.03
C LYS A 94 14.39 -18.26 12.67
N LYS A 95 13.52 -18.32 13.69
CA LYS A 95 12.05 -18.33 13.50
C LYS A 95 11.51 -16.95 13.13
N SER A 96 12.18 -15.88 13.53
CA SER A 96 11.83 -14.50 13.21
C SER A 96 13.08 -13.66 12.98
N TYR A 97 12.88 -12.53 12.30
CA TYR A 97 13.89 -11.51 12.06
C TYR A 97 13.30 -10.12 12.35
N PRO A 98 14.06 -9.22 13.00
CA PRO A 98 13.67 -7.82 13.07
C PRO A 98 13.67 -7.22 11.66
N ILE A 99 12.64 -6.44 11.35
CA ILE A 99 12.49 -5.76 10.06
C ILE A 99 12.30 -4.27 10.26
N GLN A 100 12.70 -3.47 9.27
CA GLN A 100 12.39 -2.05 9.21
C GLN A 100 11.54 -1.73 7.99
N VAL A 101 10.35 -1.17 8.22
CA VAL A 101 9.34 -0.87 7.19
C VAL A 101 9.08 0.64 7.17
N PHE A 102 9.11 1.24 5.98
CA PHE A 102 8.89 2.68 5.84
C PHE A 102 7.41 3.03 5.95
N ASP A 103 7.04 3.86 6.93
CA ASP A 103 5.65 4.29 7.16
C ASP A 103 5.27 5.57 6.39
N GLY A 104 6.10 6.00 5.43
CA GLY A 104 5.96 7.28 4.72
C GLY A 104 6.72 8.46 5.34
N ASN A 105 7.11 8.36 6.61
CA ASN A 105 7.92 9.36 7.29
C ASN A 105 9.24 8.77 7.83
N ASN A 106 9.15 7.69 8.60
CA ASN A 106 10.26 7.01 9.26
C ASN A 106 10.22 5.48 9.03
N TYR A 107 11.26 4.80 9.48
CA TYR A 107 11.31 3.35 9.49
C TYR A 107 10.81 2.81 10.84
N GLN A 108 9.73 2.04 10.79
CA GLN A 108 9.16 1.33 11.93
C GLN A 108 9.79 -0.06 12.04
N THR A 109 10.00 -0.53 13.28
CA THR A 109 10.61 -1.83 13.53
C THR A 109 9.57 -2.85 13.97
N TYR A 110 9.57 -4.03 13.36
CA TYR A 110 8.70 -5.16 13.73
C TYR A 110 9.51 -6.44 13.83
N GLU A 111 8.97 -7.43 14.53
CA GLU A 111 9.41 -8.82 14.40
C GLU A 111 8.62 -9.52 13.28
N ALA A 112 9.33 -10.05 12.30
CA ALA A 112 8.73 -10.77 11.18
C ALA A 112 9.03 -12.27 11.29
N ASN A 113 7.97 -13.07 11.44
CA ASN A 113 8.06 -14.53 11.52
C ASN A 113 8.29 -15.13 10.14
N VAL A 114 9.16 -16.13 10.06
CA VAL A 114 9.37 -16.91 8.82
C VAL A 114 8.14 -17.79 8.60
N SER A 115 7.36 -17.48 7.56
CA SER A 115 6.17 -18.22 7.17
C SER A 115 6.53 -19.40 6.26
N LYS A 116 7.49 -19.20 5.35
CA LYS A 116 7.89 -20.23 4.39
C LYS A 116 9.32 -20.05 3.89
N ILE A 117 10.03 -21.17 3.72
CA ILE A 117 11.31 -21.26 3.01
C ILE A 117 11.16 -22.24 1.85
N PHE A 118 11.59 -21.85 0.64
CA PHE A 118 11.55 -22.70 -0.55
C PHE A 118 12.83 -23.52 -0.64
N SER A 119 12.93 -24.68 0.03
CA SER A 119 14.18 -25.47 0.10
C SER A 119 14.04 -26.90 -0.45
N LYS A 120 15.18 -27.53 -0.72
CA LYS A 120 15.39 -28.87 -1.30
C LYS A 120 14.58 -30.01 -0.68
N ASN A 121 14.16 -29.87 0.58
CA ASN A 121 13.35 -30.88 1.27
C ASN A 121 11.95 -31.07 0.63
N SER A 122 11.62 -30.29 -0.40
CA SER A 122 10.30 -30.26 -1.03
C SER A 122 10.28 -30.69 -2.51
N SER A 123 11.43 -31.06 -3.13
CA SER A 123 11.69 -31.41 -4.55
C SER A 123 12.68 -30.45 -5.24
N ALA A 124 13.31 -30.87 -6.36
CA ALA A 124 14.22 -30.02 -7.14
C ALA A 124 13.53 -28.78 -7.75
N GLU A 125 12.22 -28.85 -7.98
CA GLU A 125 11.41 -27.71 -8.45
C GLU A 125 11.22 -26.65 -7.35
N ASN A 126 11.29 -27.06 -6.09
CA ASN A 126 11.04 -26.23 -4.91
C ASN A 126 12.31 -25.66 -4.27
N ASP A 127 13.50 -25.98 -4.78
CA ASP A 127 14.76 -25.32 -4.36
C ASP A 127 14.89 -23.95 -5.03
N LEU A 128 14.31 -22.94 -4.38
CA LEU A 128 14.38 -21.53 -4.79
C LEU A 128 15.10 -20.72 -3.72
N ASP A 129 15.92 -19.75 -4.11
CA ASP A 129 16.51 -18.82 -3.13
C ASP A 129 15.49 -17.75 -2.74
N LEU A 130 14.38 -18.19 -2.15
CA LEU A 130 13.24 -17.36 -1.75
C LEU A 130 12.72 -17.76 -0.37
N ALA A 131 12.14 -16.79 0.33
CA ALA A 131 11.42 -17.00 1.57
C ALA A 131 10.26 -15.99 1.70
N ILE A 132 9.25 -16.37 2.49
CA ILE A 132 8.15 -15.51 2.90
C ILE A 132 8.24 -15.28 4.41
N LEU A 133 8.23 -14.02 4.81
CA LEU A 133 8.05 -13.62 6.20
C LEU A 133 6.69 -12.96 6.36
N GLN A 134 6.18 -12.93 7.59
CA GLN A 134 4.96 -12.22 7.93
C GLN A 134 5.15 -11.40 9.21
N PHE A 135 4.57 -10.21 9.25
CA PHE A 135 4.50 -9.38 10.45
C PHE A 135 3.09 -8.79 10.59
N ASN A 136 2.74 -8.40 11.82
CA ASN A 136 1.45 -7.79 12.11
C ASN A 136 1.65 -6.28 12.30
N SER A 137 0.84 -5.48 11.61
CA SER A 137 0.74 -4.03 11.82
C SER A 137 -0.74 -3.65 11.93
N PRO A 138 -1.29 -3.62 13.16
CA PRO A 138 -2.71 -3.33 13.37
C PRO A 138 -3.06 -1.85 13.21
N LEU A 139 -2.05 -0.98 13.28
CA LEU A 139 -2.23 0.46 13.22
C LEU A 139 -1.79 0.98 11.85
N ILE A 140 -0.52 0.76 11.50
CA ILE A 140 0.06 1.37 10.31
C ILE A 140 -0.21 0.49 9.10
N SER A 141 -0.93 1.03 8.11
CA SER A 141 -1.07 0.34 6.84
C SER A 141 0.09 0.65 5.91
N TYR A 142 0.70 -0.41 5.40
CA TYR A 142 1.73 -0.30 4.38
C TYR A 142 1.17 -0.55 2.98
N GLN A 143 1.67 0.19 1.99
CA GLN A 143 1.39 -0.10 0.60
C GLN A 143 2.18 -1.32 0.16
N THR A 144 1.51 -2.26 -0.50
CA THR A 144 2.15 -3.43 -1.09
C THR A 144 2.56 -3.15 -2.52
N ALA A 145 3.62 -3.80 -2.96
CA ALA A 145 4.04 -3.80 -4.35
C ALA A 145 2.99 -4.46 -5.24
N GLU A 146 2.73 -3.83 -6.37
CA GLU A 146 2.06 -4.49 -7.47
C GLU A 146 3.07 -5.33 -8.24
N ILE A 147 2.66 -6.54 -8.63
CA ILE A 147 3.51 -7.51 -9.31
C ILE A 147 3.01 -7.74 -10.75
N GLU A 148 3.93 -7.94 -11.68
CA GLU A 148 3.61 -8.24 -13.09
C GLU A 148 4.61 -9.25 -13.64
N GLN A 149 4.18 -10.13 -14.54
CA GLN A 149 5.10 -11.02 -15.25
C GLN A 149 6.13 -10.21 -16.05
N TRP A 150 7.39 -10.62 -15.95
CA TRP A 150 8.47 -10.09 -16.77
C TRP A 150 8.19 -10.28 -18.27
N ARG A 151 8.42 -9.25 -19.08
CA ARG A 151 8.34 -9.30 -20.54
C ARG A 151 9.64 -8.82 -21.17
N GLN A 152 10.10 -9.54 -22.19
CA GLN A 152 11.30 -9.17 -22.93
C GLN A 152 11.17 -7.76 -23.53
N GLY A 153 12.26 -6.99 -23.46
CA GLY A 153 12.31 -5.60 -23.95
C GLY A 153 11.90 -4.53 -22.94
N GLN A 154 11.44 -4.91 -21.74
CA GLN A 154 11.20 -3.95 -20.65
C GLN A 154 12.53 -3.45 -20.05
N LYS A 155 12.59 -2.18 -19.68
CA LYS A 155 13.65 -1.68 -18.80
C LYS A 155 13.32 -1.97 -17.34
N VAL A 156 14.35 -2.13 -16.53
CA VAL A 156 14.24 -2.45 -15.11
C VAL A 156 15.12 -1.58 -14.24
N LEU A 157 14.63 -1.32 -13.03
CA LEU A 157 15.34 -0.63 -11.96
C LEU A 157 15.41 -1.55 -10.75
N ALA A 158 16.62 -1.76 -10.23
CA ALA A 158 16.86 -2.52 -9.01
C ALA A 158 16.86 -1.57 -7.81
N ALA A 159 16.19 -1.97 -6.73
CA ALA A 159 16.21 -1.23 -5.48
C ALA A 159 16.45 -2.14 -4.26
N GLY A 160 16.97 -1.56 -3.19
CA GLY A 160 17.27 -2.27 -1.95
C GLY A 160 18.08 -1.44 -0.95
N PHE A 161 18.47 -2.06 0.15
CA PHE A 161 19.23 -1.42 1.23
C PHE A 161 20.70 -1.84 1.20
N PRO A 162 21.58 -1.06 0.56
CA PRO A 162 22.98 -1.41 0.48
C PRO A 162 23.63 -1.37 1.87
N MET A 163 24.58 -2.26 2.09
CA MET A 163 25.46 -2.27 3.24
C MET A 163 26.73 -1.55 2.85
N THR A 164 26.90 -0.32 3.34
CA THR A 164 28.06 0.50 2.98
C THR A 164 29.31 -0.04 3.68
N PRO A 165 30.43 -0.24 2.95
CA PRO A 165 31.68 -0.68 3.55
C PRO A 165 32.39 0.42 4.36
N ASN A 166 32.07 1.70 4.14
CA ASN A 166 32.73 2.80 4.84
C ASN A 166 31.80 4.03 5.09
N PRO A 167 31.52 4.41 6.36
CA PRO A 167 31.83 3.64 7.56
C PRO A 167 31.05 2.30 7.53
N PRO A 168 31.67 1.20 7.97
CA PRO A 168 31.03 -0.11 7.96
C PRO A 168 29.77 -0.07 8.84
N HIS A 169 28.72 -0.76 8.39
CA HIS A 169 27.45 -0.91 9.12
C HIS A 169 26.61 0.37 9.34
N LYS A 170 26.92 1.49 8.68
CA LYS A 170 26.01 2.65 8.68
C LYS A 170 24.75 2.32 7.90
N ARG A 171 23.61 2.27 8.60
CA ARG A 171 22.29 2.04 8.00
C ARG A 171 21.91 3.25 7.12
N GLY A 172 22.08 3.11 5.80
CA GLY A 172 21.74 4.12 4.81
C GLY A 172 20.24 4.19 4.49
N ASN A 173 19.86 5.05 3.54
CA ASN A 173 18.53 5.02 2.94
C ASN A 173 18.44 3.93 1.85
N ILE A 174 17.26 3.75 1.27
CA ILE A 174 17.12 2.90 0.08
C ILE A 174 17.98 3.42 -1.07
N PHE A 175 18.60 2.51 -1.80
CA PHE A 175 19.32 2.80 -3.03
C PHE A 175 18.55 2.24 -4.22
N CYS A 176 18.61 2.98 -5.33
CA CYS A 176 17.96 2.66 -6.59
C CYS A 176 18.99 2.85 -7.70
N THR A 177 19.02 1.90 -8.62
CA THR A 177 19.85 2.02 -9.83
C THR A 177 19.15 2.92 -10.85
N SER A 178 19.84 3.27 -11.93
CA SER A 178 19.16 3.75 -13.13
C SER A 178 18.36 2.62 -13.79
N LEU A 179 17.35 2.99 -14.59
CA LEU A 179 16.67 2.08 -15.50
C LEU A 179 17.66 1.55 -16.53
N ALA A 180 17.73 0.24 -16.67
CA ALA A 180 18.55 -0.41 -17.69
C ALA A 180 17.82 -1.60 -18.31
N ASP A 181 18.27 -2.03 -19.48
CA ASP A 181 17.73 -3.23 -20.11
C ASP A 181 18.18 -4.48 -19.34
N VAL A 182 17.30 -5.48 -19.26
CA VAL A 182 17.71 -6.83 -18.86
C VAL A 182 18.62 -7.37 -19.95
N SER A 183 19.90 -7.48 -19.63
CA SER A 183 20.98 -7.78 -20.58
C SER A 183 21.01 -9.26 -20.98
N LEU A 184 20.48 -10.13 -20.13
CA LEU A 184 20.41 -11.56 -20.38
C LEU A 184 19.14 -12.16 -19.78
N GLN A 185 18.38 -12.90 -20.58
CA GLN A 185 17.31 -13.77 -20.11
C GLN A 185 17.64 -15.20 -20.48
N LEU A 186 17.89 -16.05 -19.49
CA LEU A 186 18.20 -17.45 -19.74
C LEU A 186 16.97 -18.21 -20.24
N LYS A 187 17.20 -19.19 -21.14
CA LYS A 187 16.14 -20.06 -21.67
C LYS A 187 15.41 -20.86 -20.58
N ALA A 188 16.14 -21.22 -19.53
CA ALA A 188 15.64 -21.91 -18.35
C ALA A 188 16.21 -21.26 -17.08
N PRO A 189 15.53 -21.36 -15.92
CA PRO A 189 16.08 -20.88 -14.67
C PRO A 189 17.30 -21.70 -14.24
N MET A 190 18.31 -21.03 -13.70
CA MET A 190 19.40 -21.65 -12.96
C MET A 190 18.87 -22.34 -11.69
N LYS A 191 19.74 -23.14 -11.06
CA LYS A 191 19.53 -23.56 -9.67
C LYS A 191 19.11 -22.37 -8.82
N GLN A 192 18.18 -22.61 -7.90
CA GLN A 192 17.62 -21.57 -7.02
C GLN A 192 16.73 -20.53 -7.71
N GLY A 193 16.44 -20.67 -9.01
CA GLY A 193 15.39 -19.90 -9.70
C GLY A 193 15.86 -18.64 -10.44
N TYR A 194 17.15 -18.34 -10.45
CA TYR A 194 17.69 -17.15 -11.14
C TYR A 194 17.60 -17.28 -12.65
N GLN A 195 17.14 -16.22 -13.33
CA GLN A 195 16.93 -16.27 -14.79
C GLN A 195 17.17 -14.94 -15.50
N LEU A 196 17.02 -13.80 -14.80
CA LEU A 196 17.23 -12.46 -15.37
C LEU A 196 18.62 -11.96 -14.96
N GLY A 197 19.48 -11.73 -15.93
CA GLY A 197 20.82 -11.16 -15.79
C GLY A 197 20.86 -9.70 -16.28
N TYR A 198 21.52 -8.83 -15.53
CA TYR A 198 21.61 -7.40 -15.87
C TYR A 198 22.87 -6.75 -15.29
N TYR A 199 23.35 -5.69 -15.95
CA TYR A 199 24.56 -4.95 -15.58
C TYR A 199 24.28 -3.78 -14.60
N LEU A 200 23.35 -3.97 -13.68
CA LEU A 200 23.09 -2.98 -12.62
C LEU A 200 24.02 -3.22 -11.43
N GLU A 201 24.43 -2.13 -10.77
CA GLU A 201 25.23 -2.16 -9.55
C GLU A 201 24.36 -2.59 -8.35
N VAL A 202 24.23 -3.90 -8.16
CA VAL A 202 23.58 -4.48 -6.98
C VAL A 202 24.62 -4.72 -5.90
N GLN A 203 24.51 -3.98 -4.80
CA GLN A 203 25.42 -4.06 -3.67
C GLN A 203 24.94 -5.05 -2.61
N ASN A 204 25.85 -5.51 -1.74
CA ASN A 204 25.50 -6.32 -0.58
C ASN A 204 24.39 -5.62 0.23
N GLY A 205 23.40 -6.39 0.70
CA GLY A 205 22.24 -5.86 1.42
C GLY A 205 21.02 -5.52 0.52
N MET A 206 21.21 -5.32 -0.78
CA MET A 206 20.09 -5.14 -1.72
C MET A 206 19.39 -6.45 -2.08
N SER A 207 20.01 -7.60 -1.82
CA SER A 207 19.41 -8.92 -2.05
C SER A 207 18.06 -9.05 -1.33
N GLY A 208 17.09 -9.60 -2.03
CA GLY A 208 15.69 -9.71 -1.64
C GLY A 208 14.83 -8.50 -1.99
N GLY A 209 15.42 -7.41 -2.51
CA GLY A 209 14.73 -6.21 -2.94
C GLY A 209 14.08 -6.32 -4.32
N PRO A 210 13.22 -5.34 -4.70
CA PRO A 210 12.44 -5.39 -5.93
C PRO A 210 13.25 -5.04 -7.19
N LEU A 211 12.92 -5.73 -8.28
CA LEU A 211 13.24 -5.32 -9.64
C LEU A 211 11.97 -4.76 -10.28
N PHE A 212 11.89 -3.44 -10.45
CA PHE A 212 10.72 -2.75 -11.00
C PHE A 212 10.82 -2.60 -12.52
N ASN A 213 9.71 -2.76 -13.23
CA ASN A 213 9.58 -2.25 -14.60
C ASN A 213 9.26 -0.75 -14.61
N GLU A 214 9.20 -0.17 -15.82
CA GLU A 214 8.89 1.24 -16.04
C GLU A 214 7.50 1.66 -15.54
N GLN A 215 6.58 0.72 -15.31
CA GLN A 215 5.25 0.97 -14.77
C GLN A 215 5.19 0.88 -13.23
N GLY A 216 6.33 0.65 -12.57
CA GLY A 216 6.42 0.49 -11.11
C GLY A 216 5.89 -0.87 -10.62
N LYS A 217 5.76 -1.86 -11.50
CA LYS A 217 5.41 -3.24 -11.13
C LYS A 217 6.67 -4.03 -10.85
N VAL A 218 6.65 -4.85 -9.82
CA VAL A 218 7.73 -5.78 -9.50
C VAL A 218 7.68 -6.95 -10.46
N VAL A 219 8.72 -7.07 -11.29
CA VAL A 219 8.89 -8.14 -12.28
C VAL A 219 9.90 -9.19 -11.86
N GLY A 220 10.67 -8.92 -10.80
CA GLY A 220 11.64 -9.86 -10.25
C GLY A 220 12.14 -9.48 -8.85
N ILE A 221 12.93 -10.39 -8.28
CA ILE A 221 13.55 -10.26 -6.95
C ILE A 221 15.06 -10.25 -7.14
N ASN A 222 15.72 -9.15 -6.80
CA ASN A 222 17.18 -9.02 -6.86
C ASN A 222 17.81 -10.01 -5.90
N GLY A 223 18.82 -10.78 -6.28
CA GLY A 223 19.43 -11.74 -5.34
C GLY A 223 20.93 -11.89 -5.39
N LYS A 224 21.54 -12.14 -6.57
CA LYS A 224 23.01 -12.25 -6.67
C LYS A 224 23.57 -10.98 -7.28
N GLY A 225 24.39 -10.24 -6.55
CA GLY A 225 25.20 -9.15 -7.12
C GLY A 225 26.36 -9.70 -7.95
N ARG A 226 27.12 -8.81 -8.61
CA ARG A 226 28.33 -9.19 -9.36
C ARG A 226 29.33 -9.88 -8.42
N PRO A 227 29.67 -11.17 -8.62
CA PRO A 227 30.60 -11.87 -7.75
C PRO A 227 32.04 -11.34 -7.86
N ALA A 228 32.81 -11.55 -6.79
CA ALA A 228 34.24 -11.23 -6.71
C ALA A 228 35.07 -12.01 -7.75
N ILE A 229 36.30 -11.54 -8.00
CA ILE A 229 37.24 -11.88 -9.08
C ILE A 229 37.50 -13.39 -9.28
N PHE A 230 37.14 -14.28 -8.33
CA PHE A 230 37.34 -15.73 -8.37
C PHE A 230 36.00 -16.50 -8.37
N VAL A 231 35.45 -16.80 -9.55
CA VAL A 231 34.17 -17.51 -9.70
C VAL A 231 34.32 -18.73 -10.60
N ASN A 232 33.92 -19.89 -10.12
CA ASN A 232 33.88 -21.12 -10.91
C ASN A 232 32.55 -21.23 -11.69
N ARG A 233 32.61 -21.71 -12.94
CA ARG A 233 31.46 -22.02 -13.79
C ARG A 233 30.41 -22.94 -13.13
N ASN A 234 30.81 -23.76 -12.17
CA ASN A 234 29.90 -24.64 -11.41
C ASN A 234 28.85 -23.90 -10.56
N LEU A 235 28.96 -22.58 -10.40
CA LEU A 235 27.91 -21.77 -9.77
C LEU A 235 26.75 -21.43 -10.74
N TYR A 236 26.96 -21.59 -12.05
CA TYR A 236 26.00 -21.27 -13.11
C TYR A 236 25.51 -22.54 -13.78
N LEU A 237 24.69 -23.28 -13.04
CA LEU A 237 24.07 -24.51 -13.53
C LEU A 237 22.56 -24.31 -13.64
N TYR A 238 21.97 -24.88 -14.69
CA TYR A 238 20.52 -25.09 -14.74
C TYR A 238 20.07 -26.06 -13.65
N ARG A 239 18.76 -26.11 -13.42
CA ARG A 239 18.17 -26.97 -12.38
C ARG A 239 18.48 -28.45 -12.56
N ASP A 240 18.60 -28.91 -13.81
CA ASP A 240 18.98 -30.28 -14.19
C ASP A 240 20.48 -30.58 -13.99
N GLY A 241 21.29 -29.57 -13.60
CA GLY A 241 22.72 -29.71 -13.38
C GLY A 241 23.59 -29.44 -14.61
N THR A 242 22.99 -29.18 -15.77
CA THR A 242 23.74 -28.81 -16.98
C THR A 242 24.30 -27.39 -16.87
N GLN A 243 25.38 -27.09 -17.60
CA GLN A 243 26.00 -25.77 -17.58
C GLN A 243 25.19 -24.76 -18.39
N VAL A 244 25.12 -23.54 -17.87
CA VAL A 244 24.59 -22.39 -18.60
C VAL A 244 25.55 -22.07 -19.76
N PRO A 245 25.08 -22.04 -21.03
CA PRO A 245 25.94 -21.98 -22.22
C PRO A 245 26.63 -20.63 -22.43
N GLU A 246 26.11 -19.56 -21.81
CA GLU A 246 26.66 -18.22 -21.93
C GLU A 246 28.13 -18.12 -21.43
N PRO A 247 28.95 -17.23 -22.01
CA PRO A 247 30.34 -17.06 -21.60
C PRO A 247 30.47 -16.76 -20.11
N LEU A 248 31.46 -17.37 -19.44
CA LEU A 248 31.67 -17.17 -17.99
C LEU A 248 31.87 -15.68 -17.63
N GLU A 249 32.52 -14.92 -18.51
CA GLU A 249 32.71 -13.47 -18.37
C GLU A 249 31.37 -12.71 -18.31
N VAL A 250 30.39 -13.10 -19.15
CA VAL A 250 29.04 -12.51 -19.13
C VAL A 250 28.32 -12.91 -17.84
N LEU A 251 28.43 -14.18 -17.45
CA LEU A 251 27.76 -14.70 -16.25
C LEU A 251 28.26 -14.04 -14.96
N LYS A 252 29.59 -13.87 -14.82
CA LYS A 252 30.22 -13.26 -13.64
C LYS A 252 30.13 -11.73 -13.58
N SER A 253 29.94 -11.07 -14.72
CA SER A 253 29.75 -9.61 -14.78
C SER A 253 28.29 -9.19 -14.58
N SER A 254 27.36 -10.15 -14.61
CA SER A 254 25.93 -9.94 -14.41
C SER A 254 25.53 -10.01 -12.95
N SER A 255 24.63 -9.12 -12.54
CA SER A 255 23.76 -9.32 -11.39
C SER A 255 22.55 -10.18 -11.80
N TRP A 256 21.96 -10.92 -10.86
CA TRP A 256 20.90 -11.88 -11.16
C TRP A 256 19.66 -11.70 -10.27
N ALA A 257 18.49 -11.75 -10.92
CA ALA A 257 17.19 -11.79 -10.27
C ALA A 257 16.41 -13.09 -10.58
N ILE A 258 15.51 -13.40 -9.65
CA ILE A 258 14.48 -14.44 -9.83
C ILE A 258 13.25 -13.74 -10.41
N PRO A 259 12.73 -14.13 -11.58
CA PRO A 259 11.50 -13.55 -12.12
C PRO A 259 10.30 -13.80 -11.21
N ILE A 260 9.39 -12.82 -11.08
CA ILE A 260 8.25 -12.91 -10.17
C ILE A 260 7.28 -14.05 -10.56
N GLN A 261 7.18 -14.40 -11.84
CA GLN A 261 6.35 -15.53 -12.29
C GLN A 261 6.77 -16.89 -11.71
N THR A 262 8.03 -17.01 -11.25
CA THR A 262 8.52 -18.21 -10.54
C THR A 262 7.69 -18.49 -9.27
N ILE A 263 7.15 -17.42 -8.67
CA ILE A 263 6.38 -17.44 -7.42
C ILE A 263 4.89 -17.55 -7.70
N VAL A 264 4.38 -16.74 -8.64
CA VAL A 264 2.95 -16.74 -9.00
C VAL A 264 2.49 -18.12 -9.47
N ASN A 265 3.33 -18.83 -10.22
CA ASN A 265 3.02 -20.16 -10.72
C ASN A 265 3.24 -21.27 -9.69
N HIS A 266 3.76 -20.94 -8.50
CA HIS A 266 3.98 -21.89 -7.42
C HIS A 266 2.64 -22.21 -6.72
N ARG A 267 2.27 -23.50 -6.65
CA ARG A 267 0.96 -23.95 -6.13
C ARG A 267 0.63 -23.38 -4.75
N ASP A 268 1.61 -23.36 -3.87
CA ASP A 268 1.43 -22.88 -2.48
C ASP A 268 1.31 -21.35 -2.32
N LEU A 269 1.57 -20.58 -3.39
CA LEU A 269 1.51 -19.11 -3.38
C LEU A 269 0.45 -18.59 -4.34
N GLN A 270 -0.52 -19.42 -4.76
CA GLN A 270 -1.66 -18.99 -5.56
C GLN A 270 -2.45 -17.85 -4.93
N PHE A 271 -2.36 -17.63 -3.61
CA PHE A 271 -2.97 -16.46 -2.97
C PHE A 271 -2.32 -15.12 -3.34
N LEU A 272 -1.10 -15.16 -3.89
CA LEU A 272 -0.44 -14.02 -4.54
C LEU A 272 -0.86 -13.88 -6.00
N SER A 273 -2.01 -14.49 -6.38
CA SER A 273 -2.59 -14.39 -7.72
C SER A 273 -2.38 -12.99 -8.26
N LEU A 274 -1.63 -12.90 -9.38
CA LEU A 274 -1.71 -11.73 -10.24
C LEU A 274 -3.19 -11.43 -10.40
N LYS A 275 -3.62 -10.18 -10.20
CA LYS A 275 -4.97 -9.79 -10.62
C LYS A 275 -5.07 -10.20 -12.09
N ARG A 276 -5.72 -11.34 -12.36
CA ARG A 276 -6.03 -11.77 -13.71
C ARG A 276 -7.13 -10.82 -14.13
N ASP A 277 -6.83 -9.96 -15.11
CA ASP A 277 -7.86 -9.31 -15.91
C ASP A 277 -8.63 -10.42 -16.63
N GLY A 278 -9.64 -10.95 -15.94
CA GLY A 278 -10.55 -11.96 -16.42
C GLY A 278 -11.88 -11.30 -16.78
N ASN A 279 -12.13 -11.21 -18.08
CA ASN A 279 -13.42 -11.02 -18.76
C ASN A 279 -14.65 -11.03 -17.83
N ASN A 280 -15.04 -9.85 -17.36
CA ASN A 280 -16.43 -9.35 -17.30
C ASN A 280 -16.36 -7.86 -16.95
N VAL A 281 -16.62 -7.04 -17.96
CA VAL A 281 -16.56 -5.58 -17.88
C VAL A 281 -17.79 -5.06 -17.15
N THR A 282 -17.63 -4.69 -15.89
CA THR A 282 -18.09 -3.38 -15.42
C THR A 282 -16.84 -2.60 -15.04
N SER A 283 -16.36 -1.82 -16.00
CA SER A 283 -15.16 -0.98 -15.88
C SER A 283 -15.30 0.02 -14.74
N ILE A 284 -14.42 -0.07 -13.75
CA ILE A 284 -14.10 1.10 -12.90
C ILE A 284 -13.07 1.92 -13.68
N PRO A 285 -13.33 3.20 -14.01
CA PRO A 285 -12.36 4.02 -14.74
C PRO A 285 -11.18 4.38 -13.83
N LEU A 286 -9.94 4.27 -14.35
CA LEU A 286 -8.85 5.12 -13.82
C LEU A 286 -9.10 6.56 -14.28
N PRO A 287 -8.93 7.56 -13.40
CA PRO A 287 -9.00 8.96 -13.79
C PRO A 287 -7.71 9.36 -14.53
N THR A 288 -7.83 9.53 -15.84
CA THR A 288 -6.84 10.29 -16.64
C THR A 288 -7.59 11.28 -17.51
N THR A 289 -8.01 12.38 -16.91
CA THR A 289 -8.02 13.70 -17.55
C THR A 289 -8.08 14.75 -16.45
N ILE A 290 -7.13 15.68 -16.41
CA ILE A 290 -7.36 16.98 -15.77
C ILE A 290 -8.43 17.65 -16.64
N LYS A 291 -9.69 17.40 -16.31
CA LYS A 291 -10.81 18.23 -16.75
C LYS A 291 -11.14 19.11 -15.57
N THR A 292 -11.09 20.41 -15.82
CA THR A 292 -11.72 21.46 -15.04
C THR A 292 -13.05 20.93 -14.46
N PRO A 293 -13.31 21.09 -13.16
CA PRO A 293 -14.41 20.39 -12.51
C PRO A 293 -15.74 20.90 -13.05
N VAL A 294 -16.41 20.05 -13.83
CA VAL A 294 -17.85 20.13 -14.06
C VAL A 294 -18.52 19.40 -12.90
N VAL A 295 -19.22 20.19 -12.10
CA VAL A 295 -20.09 19.76 -10.99
C VAL A 295 -21.16 18.81 -11.52
N LEU A 296 -21.21 17.58 -10.99
CA LEU A 296 -22.43 16.79 -10.76
C LEU A 296 -22.08 15.42 -10.15
N GLY A 297 -22.32 15.26 -8.85
CA GLY A 297 -22.20 13.98 -8.13
C GLY A 297 -21.96 14.09 -6.61
N SER A 298 -22.53 15.07 -5.91
CA SER A 298 -22.25 15.37 -4.50
C SER A 298 -23.08 14.56 -3.46
N GLN A 299 -23.84 13.53 -3.85
CA GLN A 299 -24.71 12.80 -2.90
C GLN A 299 -24.26 11.38 -2.56
N ALA A 300 -23.76 10.59 -3.52
CA ALA A 300 -23.36 9.19 -3.26
C ALA A 300 -22.05 9.06 -2.44
N SER A 301 -21.11 10.02 -2.58
CA SER A 301 -19.93 10.10 -1.72
C SER A 301 -20.31 10.49 -0.28
N ASN A 302 -21.30 11.37 -0.11
CA ASN A 302 -21.77 11.80 1.20
C ASN A 302 -22.40 10.64 1.99
N GLU A 303 -23.21 9.78 1.38
CA GLU A 303 -23.83 8.65 2.10
C GLU A 303 -22.79 7.64 2.63
N ASN A 304 -21.75 7.36 1.85
CA ASN A 304 -20.68 6.45 2.28
C ASN A 304 -19.86 7.03 3.43
N ILE A 305 -19.54 8.32 3.36
CA ILE A 305 -18.88 9.02 4.46
C ILE A 305 -19.77 9.09 5.71
N GLN A 306 -21.08 9.29 5.54
CA GLN A 306 -22.03 9.29 6.65
C GLN A 306 -22.10 7.94 7.37
N LYS A 307 -22.20 6.84 6.62
CA LYS A 307 -22.18 5.48 7.19
C LYS A 307 -20.86 5.21 7.89
N LEU A 308 -19.73 5.60 7.29
CA LEU A 308 -18.42 5.43 7.91
C LEU A 308 -18.30 6.24 9.21
N ALA A 309 -18.66 7.52 9.17
CA ALA A 309 -18.63 8.45 10.30
C ALA A 309 -19.39 7.90 11.52
N ALA A 310 -20.58 7.35 11.30
CA ALA A 310 -21.39 6.75 12.36
C ALA A 310 -20.77 5.48 12.97
N GLN A 311 -19.97 4.74 12.19
CA GLN A 311 -19.34 3.48 12.63
C GLN A 311 -18.04 3.69 13.41
N ILE A 312 -17.34 4.80 13.19
CA ILE A 312 -16.00 5.04 13.74
C ILE A 312 -15.98 6.13 14.82
N THR A 313 -16.97 7.03 14.81
CA THR A 313 -17.05 8.14 15.77
C THR A 313 -17.73 7.67 17.05
N VAL A 314 -17.28 8.23 18.17
CA VAL A 314 -17.90 8.04 19.48
C VAL A 314 -18.22 9.38 20.13
N LYS A 315 -19.22 9.37 21.03
CA LYS A 315 -19.51 10.47 21.96
C LYS A 315 -18.82 10.19 23.29
N ILE A 316 -18.17 11.21 23.84
CA ILE A 316 -17.49 11.16 25.13
C ILE A 316 -18.34 11.96 26.11
N ILE A 317 -18.78 11.31 27.19
CA ILE A 317 -19.77 11.82 28.14
C ILE A 317 -19.18 11.79 29.54
N ARG A 318 -19.48 12.81 30.34
CA ARG A 318 -19.23 12.90 31.78
C ARG A 318 -20.55 12.63 32.51
N PRO A 319 -20.86 11.36 32.85
CA PRO A 319 -22.20 10.99 33.30
C PRO A 319 -22.57 11.58 34.67
N SER A 320 -21.59 12.04 35.45
CA SER A 320 -21.81 12.74 36.72
C SER A 320 -22.38 14.16 36.58
N LEU A 321 -22.49 14.69 35.36
CA LEU A 321 -22.98 16.04 35.08
C LEU A 321 -24.41 16.03 34.52
N SER A 322 -25.08 17.19 34.56
CA SER A 322 -26.44 17.34 34.04
C SER A 322 -26.51 17.21 32.51
N ASP A 323 -27.70 16.90 31.98
CA ASP A 323 -27.93 16.65 30.55
C ASP A 323 -27.39 17.75 29.61
N SER A 324 -27.39 19.01 30.05
CA SER A 324 -26.94 20.16 29.26
C SER A 324 -25.41 20.28 29.14
N ILE A 325 -24.65 19.63 30.02
CA ILE A 325 -23.17 19.77 30.09
C ILE A 325 -22.43 18.43 30.17
N LYS A 326 -23.14 17.31 30.24
CA LYS A 326 -22.56 15.96 30.27
C LYS A 326 -21.81 15.60 29.00
N PHE A 327 -22.18 16.16 27.85
CA PHE A 327 -21.46 15.90 26.61
C PHE A 327 -20.13 16.66 26.62
N SER A 328 -19.02 15.92 26.58
CA SER A 328 -17.67 16.50 26.61
C SER A 328 -17.14 16.75 25.19
N GLY A 329 -17.46 15.85 24.25
CA GLY A 329 -16.98 15.95 22.89
C GLY A 329 -17.07 14.63 22.12
N THR A 330 -16.39 14.58 20.96
CA THR A 330 -16.32 13.39 20.12
C THR A 330 -14.91 12.81 20.04
N GLY A 331 -14.83 11.53 19.72
CA GLY A 331 -13.56 10.87 19.41
C GLY A 331 -13.73 9.86 18.28
N VAL A 332 -12.63 9.28 17.83
CA VAL A 332 -12.61 8.23 16.81
C VAL A 332 -11.97 6.97 17.37
N ILE A 333 -12.59 5.83 17.12
CA ILE A 333 -11.98 4.52 17.41
C ILE A 333 -10.82 4.33 16.45
N ILE A 334 -9.61 4.14 16.97
CA ILE A 334 -8.39 4.08 16.15
C ILE A 334 -7.65 2.75 16.26
N ALA A 335 -7.99 1.94 17.26
CA ALA A 335 -7.38 0.64 17.45
C ALA A 335 -8.31 -0.29 18.24
N LYS A 336 -8.11 -1.59 18.03
CA LYS A 336 -8.76 -2.66 18.78
C LYS A 336 -7.70 -3.71 19.15
N LYS A 337 -7.72 -4.17 20.40
CA LYS A 337 -6.90 -5.27 20.91
C LYS A 337 -7.77 -6.51 21.16
N HIS A 338 -7.15 -7.70 21.16
CA HIS A 338 -7.81 -8.93 21.60
C HIS A 338 -8.50 -8.76 22.98
N GLY A 339 -9.67 -9.38 23.14
CA GLY A 339 -10.50 -9.21 24.34
C GLY A 339 -11.50 -8.04 24.28
N GLY A 340 -11.66 -7.38 23.12
CA GLY A 340 -12.67 -6.34 22.95
C GLY A 340 -12.28 -5.00 23.59
N ILE A 341 -10.97 -4.72 23.68
CA ILE A 341 -10.45 -3.44 24.17
C ILE A 341 -10.30 -2.50 22.97
N TYR A 342 -10.85 -1.30 23.08
CA TYR A 342 -10.87 -0.28 22.04
C TYR A 342 -10.17 0.98 22.52
N TYR A 343 -9.47 1.64 21.59
CA TYR A 343 -8.79 2.90 21.84
C TYR A 343 -9.44 4.02 21.03
N VAL A 344 -9.68 5.14 21.70
CA VAL A 344 -10.35 6.32 21.15
C VAL A 344 -9.39 7.50 21.18
N LEU A 345 -9.16 8.10 20.01
CA LEU A 345 -8.42 9.36 19.88
C LEU A 345 -9.40 10.54 19.91
N THR A 346 -9.06 11.57 20.68
CA THR A 346 -9.83 12.82 20.76
C THR A 346 -8.91 14.01 21.02
N ASN A 347 -9.48 15.21 21.08
CA ASN A 347 -8.78 16.42 21.49
C ASN A 347 -8.57 16.42 23.02
N SER A 348 -7.44 16.91 23.51
CA SER A 348 -7.15 16.97 24.95
C SER A 348 -8.18 17.79 25.74
N ASN A 349 -8.82 18.79 25.13
CA ASN A 349 -9.84 19.62 25.77
C ASN A 349 -11.15 18.87 26.03
N VAL A 350 -11.32 17.68 25.45
CA VAL A 350 -12.47 16.80 25.71
C VAL A 350 -12.31 16.04 27.02
N VAL A 351 -11.08 15.94 27.55
CA VAL A 351 -10.79 15.19 28.76
C VAL A 351 -9.98 15.98 29.78
N PHE A 352 -10.54 16.10 30.97
CA PHE A 352 -9.93 16.67 32.16
C PHE A 352 -9.49 15.56 33.11
N THR A 353 -8.31 15.72 33.70
CA THR A 353 -7.76 14.78 34.68
C THR A 353 -8.69 14.70 35.89
N GLN A 354 -8.94 13.48 36.42
CA GLN A 354 -9.82 13.16 37.56
C GLN A 354 -11.33 13.01 37.26
N ASP A 355 -11.80 13.40 36.08
CA ASP A 355 -13.18 13.16 35.67
C ASP A 355 -13.40 11.68 35.27
N TYR A 356 -14.61 11.19 35.53
CA TYR A 356 -15.09 9.91 35.03
C TYR A 356 -15.77 10.10 33.67
N TYR A 357 -15.35 9.30 32.69
CA TYR A 357 -15.85 9.37 31.32
C TYR A 357 -16.52 8.07 30.91
N GLU A 358 -17.53 8.21 30.06
CA GLU A 358 -18.12 7.11 29.31
C GLU A 358 -18.07 7.39 27.81
N VAL A 359 -17.87 6.32 27.05
CA VAL A 359 -17.90 6.30 25.59
C VAL A 359 -19.22 5.69 25.15
N GLY A 360 -20.00 6.43 24.38
CA GLY A 360 -21.15 5.92 23.65
C GLY A 360 -20.87 5.89 22.15
N THR A 361 -21.48 4.95 21.44
CA THR A 361 -21.33 4.88 19.97
C THR A 361 -22.54 5.47 19.26
N TYR A 362 -22.41 5.73 17.95
CA TYR A 362 -23.52 6.11 17.07
C TYR A 362 -24.09 4.92 16.29
N ASN A 363 -23.68 3.70 16.65
CA ASN A 363 -24.27 2.49 16.11
C ASN A 363 -25.68 2.34 16.68
N GLN A 364 -26.70 2.34 15.81
CA GLN A 364 -28.11 2.25 16.21
C GLN A 364 -28.44 0.95 16.97
N LEU A 365 -27.61 -0.08 16.83
CA LEU A 365 -27.76 -1.36 17.53
C LEU A 365 -27.09 -1.37 18.91
N ASP A 366 -26.30 -0.34 19.26
CA ASP A 366 -25.57 -0.23 20.51
C ASP A 366 -25.91 1.06 21.24
N THR A 367 -26.91 0.97 22.11
CA THR A 367 -27.37 2.10 22.93
C THR A 367 -26.61 2.22 24.25
N LYS A 368 -25.64 1.33 24.52
CA LYS A 368 -24.89 1.29 25.77
C LYS A 368 -23.81 2.38 25.80
N GLN A 369 -23.44 2.74 27.03
CA GLN A 369 -22.28 3.56 27.32
C GLN A 369 -21.27 2.72 28.09
N TYR A 370 -19.99 2.91 27.78
CA TYR A 370 -18.90 2.10 28.31
C TYR A 370 -17.96 2.99 29.12
N PRO A 371 -17.60 2.59 30.36
CA PRO A 371 -16.59 3.28 31.13
C PRO A 371 -15.30 3.44 30.33
N ALA A 372 -14.78 4.67 30.30
CA ALA A 372 -13.60 5.02 29.52
C ALA A 372 -12.47 5.50 30.43
N LYS A 373 -11.30 4.87 30.29
CA LYS A 373 -10.07 5.23 31.00
C LYS A 373 -9.20 6.12 30.12
N ILE A 374 -8.73 7.25 30.64
CA ILE A 374 -7.70 8.05 29.99
C ILE A 374 -6.37 7.29 30.07
N ILE A 375 -5.79 6.99 28.92
CA ILE A 375 -4.49 6.32 28.79
C ILE A 375 -3.36 7.33 28.66
N SER A 376 -3.60 8.41 27.91
CA SER A 376 -2.63 9.47 27.68
C SER A 376 -3.38 10.78 27.44
N ASN A 377 -2.97 11.85 28.10
CA ASN A 377 -3.47 13.21 27.83
C ASN A 377 -2.26 14.11 27.59
N ARG A 378 -2.15 14.67 26.39
CA ARG A 378 -1.04 15.52 25.94
C ARG A 378 -1.58 16.87 25.50
N PRO A 379 -1.83 17.80 26.45
CA PRO A 379 -2.31 19.15 26.12
C PRO A 379 -1.37 19.92 25.20
N ASP A 380 -0.06 19.65 25.27
CA ASP A 380 0.96 20.21 24.38
C ASP A 380 0.76 19.81 22.92
N LEU A 381 0.26 18.59 22.67
CA LEU A 381 -0.13 18.10 21.34
C LEU A 381 -1.61 18.33 21.03
N LYS A 382 -2.37 18.88 22.00
CA LYS A 382 -3.84 19.02 21.96
C LYS A 382 -4.60 17.70 21.76
N LEU A 383 -4.01 16.56 22.13
CA LEU A 383 -4.59 15.22 21.90
C LEU A 383 -4.72 14.41 23.20
N ALA A 384 -5.70 13.52 23.22
CA ALA A 384 -5.88 12.53 24.28
C ALA A 384 -6.32 11.18 23.75
N LEU A 385 -5.91 10.13 24.46
CA LEU A 385 -6.20 8.73 24.16
C LEU A 385 -7.00 8.14 25.31
N LEU A 386 -8.18 7.62 25.00
CA LEU A 386 -9.01 6.87 25.93
C LEU A 386 -9.03 5.39 25.53
N GLN A 387 -9.39 4.55 26.50
CA GLN A 387 -9.62 3.13 26.33
C GLN A 387 -11.00 2.77 26.90
N PHE A 388 -11.77 1.95 26.18
CA PHE A 388 -12.99 1.32 26.71
C PHE A 388 -13.04 -0.15 26.29
N SER A 389 -13.90 -0.94 26.94
CA SER A 389 -14.08 -2.36 26.61
C SER A 389 -15.51 -2.63 26.17
N SER A 390 -15.66 -3.42 25.11
CA SER A 390 -16.96 -3.85 24.59
C SER A 390 -16.82 -5.18 23.86
N SER A 391 -17.86 -6.01 23.93
CA SER A 391 -17.98 -7.23 23.14
C SER A 391 -18.43 -6.97 21.69
N ILE A 392 -18.93 -5.77 21.40
CA ILE A 392 -19.39 -5.39 20.07
C ILE A 392 -18.19 -5.09 19.18
N ASN A 393 -18.23 -5.60 17.94
CA ASN A 393 -17.16 -5.39 16.98
C ASN A 393 -17.29 -4.05 16.23
N TYR A 394 -16.72 -2.98 16.77
CA TYR A 394 -16.68 -1.69 16.07
C TYR A 394 -15.64 -1.64 14.94
N LYS A 395 -15.93 -0.81 13.93
CA LYS A 395 -15.03 -0.55 12.81
C LYS A 395 -13.90 0.38 13.25
N VAL A 396 -12.68 0.04 12.86
CA VAL A 396 -11.52 0.92 12.94
C VAL A 396 -11.33 1.53 11.55
N PRO A 397 -11.29 2.86 11.39
CA PRO A 397 -11.08 3.49 10.09
C PRO A 397 -9.68 3.18 9.58
N PHE A 398 -9.50 3.31 8.26
CA PHE A 398 -8.17 3.32 7.70
C PHE A 398 -7.44 4.56 8.17
N ILE A 399 -6.29 4.36 8.79
CA ILE A 399 -5.46 5.42 9.31
C ILE A 399 -4.23 5.60 8.42
N ARG A 400 -4.12 6.76 7.76
CA ARG A 400 -2.90 7.15 7.05
C ARG A 400 -1.95 7.87 8.01
N TYR A 401 -1.14 7.11 8.74
CA TYR A 401 0.01 7.66 9.49
C TYR A 401 1.08 8.29 8.58
N SER A 402 1.00 8.01 7.28
CA SER A 402 1.88 8.46 6.22
C SER A 402 1.33 9.67 5.45
N TYR A 403 0.42 10.45 6.04
CA TYR A 403 -0.22 11.53 5.32
C TYR A 403 0.82 12.63 5.05
N ASN A 404 1.36 12.65 3.84
CA ASN A 404 2.22 13.73 3.39
C ASN A 404 1.32 14.96 3.25
N LEU A 405 1.42 15.92 4.18
CA LEU A 405 0.63 17.15 4.11
C LEU A 405 0.84 17.90 2.77
N ASN A 406 1.95 17.64 2.07
CA ASN A 406 2.20 18.20 0.74
C ASN A 406 1.34 17.56 -0.38
N THR A 407 0.57 16.49 -0.12
CA THR A 407 -0.41 15.95 -1.06
C THR A 407 -1.78 16.60 -0.91
N LEU A 408 -2.04 17.32 0.19
CA LEU A 408 -3.21 18.19 0.28
C LEU A 408 -2.86 19.53 -0.37
N THR A 409 -3.64 19.89 -1.38
CA THR A 409 -3.63 21.25 -1.90
C THR A 409 -4.66 22.08 -1.16
N GLN A 410 -4.50 23.40 -1.19
CA GLN A 410 -5.62 24.31 -0.97
C GLN A 410 -6.80 23.84 -1.86
N GLU A 411 -8.02 23.91 -1.34
CA GLU A 411 -9.28 23.41 -1.93
C GLU A 411 -9.53 21.90 -1.85
N SER A 412 -8.66 21.09 -1.23
CA SER A 412 -8.92 19.66 -1.04
C SER A 412 -10.22 19.45 -0.23
N SER A 413 -11.10 18.58 -0.73
CA SER A 413 -12.36 18.21 -0.10
C SER A 413 -12.12 17.42 1.18
N ILE A 414 -12.73 17.86 2.28
CA ILE A 414 -12.67 17.21 3.58
C ILE A 414 -14.07 17.13 4.21
N TYR A 415 -14.21 16.24 5.18
CA TYR A 415 -15.42 16.10 5.99
C TYR A 415 -15.06 16.29 7.45
N ILE A 416 -15.71 17.26 8.08
CA ILE A 416 -15.56 17.53 9.50
C ILE A 416 -16.72 16.88 10.21
N ILE A 417 -16.41 15.92 11.07
CA ILE A 417 -17.40 15.09 11.74
C ILE A 417 -17.29 15.38 13.22
N GLY A 418 -18.36 15.85 13.83
CA GLY A 418 -18.41 16.09 15.27
C GLY A 418 -19.85 16.01 15.73
N ALA A 419 -20.09 16.24 17.01
CA ALA A 419 -21.46 16.20 17.53
C ALA A 419 -21.81 17.47 18.28
N THR A 420 -23.10 17.79 18.25
CA THR A 420 -23.71 18.88 19.00
C THR A 420 -24.83 18.36 19.89
N ILE A 421 -25.18 19.13 20.91
CA ILE A 421 -26.34 18.88 21.74
C ILE A 421 -27.54 19.57 21.09
N LEU A 422 -28.58 18.81 20.76
CA LEU A 422 -29.88 19.32 20.33
C LEU A 422 -30.93 18.88 21.37
N GLY A 423 -31.31 19.79 22.27
CA GLY A 423 -32.15 19.48 23.42
C GLY A 423 -31.46 18.49 24.38
N LYS A 424 -32.04 17.29 24.57
CA LYS A 424 -31.45 16.20 25.37
C LYS A 424 -30.66 15.18 24.54
N THR A 425 -30.60 15.37 23.22
CA THR A 425 -29.97 14.41 22.30
C THR A 425 -28.61 14.90 21.82
N ILE A 426 -27.67 13.97 21.65
CA ILE A 426 -26.35 14.24 21.06
C ILE A 426 -26.41 13.76 19.62
N GLN A 427 -26.36 14.68 18.67
CA GLN A 427 -26.49 14.38 17.24
C GLN A 427 -25.13 14.47 16.56
N LEU A 428 -24.78 13.46 15.76
CA LEU A 428 -23.59 13.47 14.91
C LEU A 428 -23.86 14.33 13.68
N ASN A 429 -23.01 15.32 13.46
CA ASN A 429 -23.03 16.24 12.33
C ASN A 429 -21.81 15.99 11.46
N ILE A 430 -22.03 16.05 10.15
CA ILE A 430 -21.00 15.84 9.14
C ILE A 430 -21.07 17.03 8.22
N THR A 431 -20.01 17.84 8.24
CA THR A 431 -19.92 19.08 7.48
C THR A 431 -18.88 18.90 6.37
N PRO A 432 -19.30 18.78 5.10
CA PRO A 432 -18.39 18.89 3.97
C PRO A 432 -17.73 20.26 4.00
N SER A 433 -16.42 20.29 3.76
CA SER A 433 -15.61 21.49 3.81
C SER A 433 -14.42 21.37 2.87
N LYS A 434 -13.65 22.44 2.75
CA LYS A 434 -12.42 22.48 1.98
C LYS A 434 -11.28 23.08 2.79
N LEU A 435 -10.08 22.56 2.56
CA LEU A 435 -8.88 23.13 3.15
C LEU A 435 -8.58 24.50 2.54
N THR A 436 -8.40 25.50 3.39
CA THR A 436 -8.06 26.88 2.98
C THR A 436 -6.58 27.16 3.09
N LYS A 437 -5.87 26.45 3.95
CA LYS A 437 -4.42 26.62 4.14
C LYS A 437 -3.78 25.32 4.63
N VAL A 438 -2.66 24.97 4.03
CA VAL A 438 -1.77 23.88 4.47
C VAL A 438 -0.46 24.53 4.87
N VAL A 439 -0.18 24.64 6.17
CA VAL A 439 1.11 25.11 6.68
C VAL A 439 1.94 23.91 7.08
N ASN A 440 3.06 23.71 6.39
CA ASN A 440 4.03 22.68 6.70
C ASN A 440 5.34 23.35 7.13
N SER A 441 5.51 23.59 8.43
CA SER A 441 6.74 24.14 9.01
C SER A 441 7.47 23.07 9.84
N GLN A 442 8.77 23.24 10.08
CA GLN A 442 9.58 22.25 10.81
C GLN A 442 9.04 21.93 12.22
N ASN A 443 8.23 22.81 12.82
CA ASN A 443 7.75 22.66 14.19
C ASN A 443 6.22 22.60 14.34
N GLU A 444 5.43 22.98 13.34
CA GLU A 444 3.96 22.87 13.37
C GLU A 444 3.39 22.62 11.98
N ALA A 445 2.58 21.57 11.88
CA ALA A 445 1.72 21.33 10.75
C ALA A 445 0.29 21.78 11.10
N LYS A 446 -0.22 22.80 10.40
CA LYS A 446 -1.57 23.34 10.62
C LYS A 446 -2.37 23.25 9.33
N LEU A 447 -3.50 22.55 9.38
CA LEU A 447 -4.52 22.63 8.33
C LEU A 447 -5.64 23.55 8.83
N MET A 448 -6.06 24.48 7.98
CA MET A 448 -7.19 25.38 8.23
C MET A 448 -8.27 25.12 7.19
N TYR A 449 -9.52 25.41 7.51
CA TYR A 449 -10.66 25.32 6.59
C TYR A 449 -11.64 26.48 6.78
N ASN A 450 -12.52 26.70 5.81
CA ASN A 450 -13.30 27.94 5.64
C ASN A 450 -14.48 28.16 6.60
N ASN A 451 -14.77 27.21 7.49
CA ASN A 451 -15.99 27.23 8.28
C ASN A 451 -15.70 27.37 9.79
N SER A 452 -16.26 28.42 10.40
CA SER A 452 -16.42 28.49 11.86
C SER A 452 -17.52 27.51 12.27
N ILE A 453 -17.14 26.28 12.63
CA ILE A 453 -18.11 25.26 13.05
C ILE A 453 -18.11 25.20 14.58
N ASN A 454 -19.29 25.33 15.19
CA ASN A 454 -19.49 25.17 16.62
C ASN A 454 -19.55 23.67 16.97
N LEU A 455 -18.40 23.00 16.92
CA LEU A 455 -18.23 21.61 17.37
C LEU A 455 -17.32 21.57 18.59
N SER A 456 -17.72 20.86 19.64
CA SER A 456 -16.92 20.69 20.86
C SER A 456 -15.60 19.95 20.61
N SER A 457 -15.53 19.20 19.50
CA SER A 457 -14.37 18.51 18.93
C SER A 457 -14.88 17.67 17.76
N GLY A 458 -14.01 17.37 16.79
CA GLY A 458 -14.38 16.57 15.62
C GLY A 458 -13.23 15.78 15.02
N ILE A 459 -13.56 14.83 14.17
CA ILE A 459 -12.61 14.03 13.39
C ILE A 459 -12.68 14.53 11.95
N ILE A 460 -11.56 14.47 11.24
CA ILE A 460 -11.50 14.96 9.86
C ILE A 460 -11.15 13.80 8.94
N LEU A 461 -12.02 13.59 7.96
CA LEU A 461 -11.81 12.62 6.89
C LEU A 461 -11.53 13.33 5.55
N ASP A 462 -10.73 12.71 4.70
CA ASP A 462 -10.69 13.06 3.29
C ASP A 462 -11.88 12.48 2.52
N GLU A 463 -12.00 12.83 1.23
CA GLU A 463 -13.06 12.32 0.35
C GLU A 463 -13.08 10.80 0.15
N SER A 464 -11.97 10.13 0.46
CA SER A 464 -11.86 8.67 0.44
C SER A 464 -12.23 8.02 1.78
N GLY A 465 -12.55 8.81 2.80
CA GLY A 465 -12.88 8.34 4.15
C GLY A 465 -11.67 8.00 5.02
N ASN A 466 -10.46 8.42 4.65
CA ASN A 466 -9.28 8.22 5.48
C ASN A 466 -9.25 9.26 6.61
N LEU A 467 -8.88 8.84 7.82
CA LEU A 467 -8.67 9.77 8.93
C LEU A 467 -7.38 10.58 8.69
N ILE A 468 -7.51 11.91 8.60
CA ILE A 468 -6.39 12.83 8.33
C ILE A 468 -6.01 13.71 9.52
N GLY A 469 -6.91 13.85 10.50
CA GLY A 469 -6.60 14.57 11.74
C GLY A 469 -7.78 14.75 12.68
N ILE A 470 -7.51 15.45 13.78
CA ILE A 470 -8.50 15.80 14.82
C ILE A 470 -8.73 17.31 14.79
N HIS A 471 -9.98 17.72 14.71
CA HIS A 471 -10.39 19.12 14.81
C HIS A 471 -10.13 19.66 16.23
N SER A 472 -9.47 20.82 16.29
CA SER A 472 -9.31 21.61 17.52
C SER A 472 -10.33 22.73 17.61
N SER A 473 -10.73 23.09 18.83
CA SER A 473 -11.68 24.17 19.11
C SER A 473 -11.25 25.56 18.60
N THR A 474 -10.02 25.72 18.12
CA THR A 474 -9.50 26.96 17.51
C THR A 474 -9.64 27.00 15.99
N GLY A 475 -10.28 26.01 15.36
CA GLY A 475 -10.47 25.96 13.91
C GLY A 475 -9.30 25.33 13.14
N ASP A 476 -8.31 24.78 13.83
CA ASP A 476 -7.16 24.09 13.24
C ASP A 476 -7.34 22.56 13.29
N VAL A 477 -6.67 21.86 12.39
CA VAL A 477 -6.56 20.38 12.42
C VAL A 477 -5.24 19.98 13.05
N ILE A 478 -5.30 19.05 14.00
CA ILE A 478 -4.14 18.38 14.57
C ILE A 478 -3.85 17.16 13.68
N PRO A 479 -2.71 17.12 12.98
CA PRO A 479 -2.36 16.01 12.11
C PRO A 479 -2.06 14.76 12.91
N LEU A 480 -2.34 13.61 12.30
CA LEU A 480 -2.17 12.33 12.98
C LEU A 480 -0.71 11.91 13.19
N ASN A 481 0.25 12.57 12.55
CA ASN A 481 1.68 12.33 12.78
C ASN A 481 2.06 12.60 14.24
N ASP A 482 1.37 13.54 14.91
CA ASP A 482 1.60 13.85 16.32
C ASP A 482 0.97 12.82 17.26
N PHE A 483 -0.05 12.09 16.80
CA PHE A 483 -0.64 11.01 17.58
C PHE A 483 0.37 9.90 17.88
N LEU A 484 1.24 9.52 16.94
CA LEU A 484 2.27 8.47 17.20
C LEU A 484 3.19 8.83 18.37
N LYS A 485 3.38 10.13 18.67
CA LYS A 485 4.23 10.61 19.78
C LYS A 485 3.60 10.43 21.16
N MET A 486 2.30 10.13 21.24
CA MET A 486 1.55 9.99 22.50
C MET A 486 1.06 8.56 22.77
N VAL A 487 1.22 7.64 21.82
CA VAL A 487 0.79 6.25 21.97
C VAL A 487 1.81 5.47 22.80
N PRO A 488 1.43 4.85 23.92
CA PRO A 488 2.30 3.93 24.61
C PRO A 488 2.69 2.76 23.67
N PRO A 489 3.96 2.30 23.66
CA PRO A 489 4.40 1.17 22.82
C PRO A 489 3.51 -0.08 22.96
N GLU A 490 2.94 -0.31 24.14
CA GLU A 490 2.03 -1.43 24.42
C GLU A 490 0.73 -1.41 23.62
N VAL A 491 0.29 -0.23 23.19
CA VAL A 491 -0.86 -0.03 22.29
C VAL A 491 -0.44 -0.25 20.83
N LEU A 492 0.84 -0.05 20.50
CA LEU A 492 1.42 -0.32 19.17
C LEU A 492 1.84 -1.80 18.96
N MET A 493 2.19 -2.51 20.04
CA MET A 493 2.81 -3.85 20.01
C MET A 493 1.84 -5.01 20.29
N SER A 494 0.56 -4.76 20.55
CA SER A 494 -0.36 -5.83 20.93
C SER A 494 -0.97 -6.53 19.71
N ASN A 495 -0.59 -7.81 19.58
CA ASN A 495 -1.10 -8.83 18.65
C ASN A 495 -2.57 -8.74 18.31
#